data_AF-A0AAW2P5M9-F1
#
_entry.id   AF-A0AAW2P5M9-F1
#
_cell.length_a   1.000
_cell.length_b   1.000
_cell.length_c   1.000
_cell.angle_alpha   90.00
_cell.angle_beta   90.00
_cell.angle_gamma   90.00
#
_symmetry.space_group_name_H-M   'P 1'
#
loop_
_entity.id
_entity.type
_entity.pdbx_description
1 polymer ?
#
loop_
_entity_poly.entity_id
_entity_poly.type
_entity_poly.pdbx_seq_one_letter_code
_entity_poly.pdbx_strand_id
1 'polypeptide(L)'
;MDLPALIVTKGDATTSSPFLEKEINISEMYLDSKPCVLYVWKICESLLLILKLSKARLMGSKLREIKQEDSLQILAWRRDNGLLLHIHRAMHAVIDRQKNHGMHFRVLAKALRLSGGDHIHSGTVVGKLEGERDITLGFVDLLRDDFIEKDRSRGIYFTQDWVSLPGVIPVASGGIHVWHMPALTEIFGMIPYYSSVEEL
;
A
#
# COMPACT_ATOMS: atom_id res chain seq x y z
N MET A 1 -0.11 24.27 -9.13
CA MET A 1 -1.38 23.56 -9.36
C MET A 1 -1.44 22.45 -8.35
N ASP A 2 -2.32 22.63 -7.37
CA ASP A 2 -2.41 21.84 -6.15
C ASP A 2 -2.88 20.42 -6.43
N LEU A 3 -2.11 19.42 -5.98
CA LEU A 3 -2.59 18.04 -5.90
C LEU A 3 -3.38 17.93 -4.58
N PRO A 4 -4.71 17.76 -4.60
CA PRO A 4 -5.47 17.64 -3.37
C PRO A 4 -5.20 16.28 -2.72
N ALA A 5 -4.80 16.29 -1.44
CA ALA A 5 -4.77 15.11 -0.58
C ALA A 5 -5.82 15.27 0.54
N LEU A 6 -7.10 15.00 0.23
CA LEU A 6 -8.19 14.97 1.20
C LEU A 6 -8.09 13.82 2.21
N ILE A 7 -8.41 14.22 3.43
CA ILE A 7 -8.26 13.56 4.71
C ILE A 7 -9.62 12.97 5.12
N VAL A 8 -9.65 11.70 5.53
CA VAL A 8 -10.89 11.08 6.04
C VAL A 8 -10.80 10.93 7.56
N THR A 9 -11.52 11.78 8.30
CA THR A 9 -11.71 11.65 9.76
C THR A 9 -12.95 10.80 10.06
N LYS A 10 -12.98 10.14 11.24
CA LYS A 10 -14.14 9.38 11.73
C LYS A 10 -14.87 10.21 12.80
N GLY A 11 -16.18 10.39 12.65
CA GLY A 11 -17.09 10.66 13.76
C GLY A 11 -17.39 9.34 14.49
N ASP A 12 -17.42 9.39 15.82
CA ASP A 12 -17.56 8.23 16.71
C ASP A 12 -18.72 7.29 16.32
N ALA A 13 -18.48 6.00 16.57
CA ALA A 13 -19.40 4.91 16.26
C ALA A 13 -20.57 4.85 17.25
N THR A 14 -21.41 5.89 17.29
CA THR A 14 -22.70 5.87 18.01
C THR A 14 -23.79 6.73 17.39
N THR A 15 -23.58 7.39 16.24
CA THR A 15 -24.65 8.19 15.60
C THR A 15 -24.83 7.83 14.14
N SER A 16 -26.08 7.51 13.79
CA SER A 16 -26.60 7.35 12.43
C SER A 16 -26.62 8.69 11.70
N SER A 17 -25.45 9.22 11.33
CA SER A 17 -25.34 10.49 10.61
C SER A 17 -24.48 10.32 9.34
N PRO A 18 -24.95 10.83 8.17
CA PRO A 18 -24.20 10.77 6.94
C PRO A 18 -22.95 11.67 7.02
N PHE A 19 -21.85 11.18 6.45
CA PHE A 19 -20.66 11.92 5.99
C PHE A 19 -20.57 13.38 6.48
N LEU A 20 -19.97 13.59 7.65
CA LEU A 20 -19.51 14.91 8.05
C LEU A 20 -18.12 15.12 7.45
N GLU A 21 -18.10 15.73 6.26
CA GLU A 21 -16.92 16.38 5.70
C GLU A 21 -16.50 17.51 6.64
N LYS A 22 -15.39 17.31 7.37
CA LYS A 22 -14.58 18.44 7.81
C LYS A 22 -13.56 18.69 6.71
N GLU A 23 -13.77 19.74 5.92
CA GLU A 23 -12.74 20.29 5.05
C GLU A 23 -11.53 20.64 5.93
N ILE A 24 -10.47 19.84 5.83
CA ILE A 24 -9.17 20.25 6.33
C ILE A 24 -8.53 21.00 5.16
N ASN A 25 -8.27 22.29 5.35
CA ASN A 25 -7.65 23.12 4.34
C ASN A 25 -6.18 22.70 4.16
N ILE A 26 -5.92 21.96 3.09
CA ILE A 26 -4.62 21.34 2.75
C ILE A 26 -3.62 22.35 2.15
N SER A 27 -4.07 23.57 1.85
CA SER A 27 -3.23 24.63 1.24
C SER A 27 -2.09 25.11 2.14
N GLU A 28 -2.04 24.68 3.40
CA GLU A 28 -1.03 25.06 4.39
C GLU A 28 -0.04 23.93 4.76
N MET A 29 -0.07 22.78 4.06
CA MET A 29 0.85 21.66 4.37
C MET A 29 2.23 21.82 3.72
N TYR A 30 2.87 22.97 3.96
CA TYR A 30 4.26 23.22 3.61
C TYR A 30 5.08 23.41 4.89
N LEU A 31 6.19 22.67 5.01
CA LEU A 31 7.19 22.91 6.06
C LEU A 31 8.43 23.46 5.34
N ASP A 32 8.85 24.68 5.67
CA ASP A 32 9.97 25.37 5.03
C ASP A 32 9.91 25.35 3.49
N SER A 33 8.76 25.69 2.92
CA SER A 33 8.49 25.67 1.46
C SER A 33 8.57 24.29 0.79
N LYS A 34 8.64 23.20 1.57
CA LYS A 34 8.61 21.83 1.05
C LYS A 34 7.22 21.23 1.22
N PRO A 35 6.68 20.54 0.20
CA PRO A 35 5.41 19.87 0.32
C PRO A 35 5.47 18.80 1.41
N CYS A 36 4.49 18.82 2.31
CA CYS A 36 4.35 17.85 3.39
C CYS A 36 3.04 17.08 3.22
N VAL A 37 3.04 15.81 3.59
CA VAL A 37 1.86 14.94 3.55
C VAL A 37 1.69 14.28 4.91
N LEU A 38 0.48 14.32 5.45
CA LEU A 38 0.10 13.60 6.67
C LEU A 38 -0.81 12.43 6.28
N TYR A 39 -0.39 11.21 6.61
CA TYR A 39 -1.27 10.04 6.47
C TYR A 39 -2.26 10.01 7.63
N VAL A 40 -3.52 10.30 7.35
CA VAL A 40 -4.59 10.20 8.35
C VAL A 40 -5.12 8.77 8.40
N TRP A 41 -5.08 8.18 9.59
CA TRP A 41 -5.35 6.77 9.80
C TRP A 41 -6.85 6.49 9.84
N LYS A 42 -7.35 5.73 8.86
CA LYS A 42 -8.69 5.11 8.90
C LYS A 42 -8.53 3.60 9.11
N ILE A 43 -9.05 3.08 10.22
CA ILE A 43 -9.06 1.64 10.51
C ILE A 43 -10.08 0.98 9.57
N CYS A 44 -9.58 0.36 8.52
CA CYS A 44 -10.27 -0.71 7.81
C CYS A 44 -9.52 -2.01 8.14
N GLU A 45 -10.21 -3.14 8.24
CA GLU A 45 -9.55 -4.44 8.37
C GLU A 45 -8.70 -4.70 7.12
N SER A 46 -7.45 -4.26 7.14
CA SER A 46 -6.63 -4.10 5.94
C SER A 46 -6.41 -5.42 5.21
N LEU A 47 -6.43 -6.54 5.93
CA LEU A 47 -6.24 -7.87 5.37
C LEU A 47 -7.48 -8.43 4.66
N LEU A 48 -8.65 -8.28 5.28
CA LEU A 48 -9.92 -8.65 4.66
C LEU A 48 -10.21 -7.77 3.45
N LEU A 49 -9.86 -6.49 3.57
CA LEU A 49 -9.93 -5.50 2.51
C LEU A 49 -9.11 -5.93 1.28
N ILE A 50 -7.81 -6.20 1.46
CA ILE A 50 -6.90 -6.60 0.39
C ILE A 50 -7.42 -7.83 -0.37
N LEU A 51 -7.92 -8.84 0.36
CA LEU A 51 -8.41 -10.08 -0.24
C LEU A 51 -9.76 -9.91 -0.97
N LYS A 52 -10.69 -9.15 -0.40
CA LYS A 52 -11.99 -8.90 -1.04
C LYS A 52 -11.84 -8.06 -2.31
N LEU A 53 -10.99 -7.03 -2.27
CA LEU A 53 -10.76 -6.12 -3.40
C LEU A 53 -10.02 -6.79 -4.55
N SER A 54 -8.97 -7.56 -4.25
CA SER A 54 -8.25 -8.32 -5.28
C SER A 54 -9.18 -9.30 -5.99
N LYS A 55 -10.04 -10.01 -5.24
CA LYS A 55 -11.06 -10.89 -5.82
C LYS A 55 -12.07 -10.12 -6.68
N ALA A 56 -12.57 -8.97 -6.21
CA ALA A 56 -13.53 -8.17 -6.98
C ALA A 56 -12.95 -7.67 -8.31
N ARG A 57 -11.68 -7.25 -8.33
CA ARG A 57 -11.01 -6.76 -9.55
C ARG A 57 -10.69 -7.89 -10.54
N LEU A 58 -10.26 -9.05 -10.05
CA LEU A 58 -9.98 -10.23 -10.89
C LEU A 58 -11.24 -10.80 -11.54
N MET A 59 -12.39 -10.71 -10.88
CA MET A 59 -13.66 -11.27 -11.35
C MET A 59 -14.41 -10.39 -12.35
N GLY A 60 -13.82 -9.29 -12.82
CA GLY A 60 -14.34 -8.50 -13.95
C GLY A 60 -15.81 -8.13 -13.79
N SER A 61 -16.13 -7.23 -12.87
CA SER A 61 -17.39 -6.45 -12.86
C SER A 61 -18.71 -7.24 -12.72
N LYS A 62 -18.69 -8.56 -12.45
CA LYS A 62 -19.93 -9.37 -12.36
C LYS A 62 -20.45 -9.60 -10.93
N LEU A 63 -20.12 -8.70 -10.00
CA LEU A 63 -20.58 -8.73 -8.61
C LEU A 63 -21.38 -7.46 -8.28
N ARG A 64 -22.52 -7.25 -8.97
CA ARG A 64 -23.52 -6.25 -8.55
C ARG A 64 -24.28 -6.65 -7.28
N GLU A 65 -24.00 -7.84 -6.73
CA GLU A 65 -24.65 -8.37 -5.52
C GLU A 65 -23.75 -8.40 -4.27
N ILE A 66 -22.49 -7.93 -4.36
CA ILE A 66 -21.78 -7.60 -3.12
C ILE A 66 -22.37 -6.28 -2.65
N LYS A 67 -23.32 -6.39 -1.71
CA LYS A 67 -23.86 -5.26 -0.96
C LYS A 67 -22.71 -4.36 -0.52
N GLN A 68 -22.58 -3.21 -1.18
CA GLN A 68 -22.05 -1.95 -0.64
C GLN A 68 -21.04 -2.13 0.50
N GLU A 69 -19.93 -2.85 0.29
CA GLU A 69 -18.84 -2.82 1.26
C GLU A 69 -18.12 -1.48 1.07
N ASP A 70 -18.02 -0.69 2.14
CA ASP A 70 -17.50 0.69 2.19
C ASP A 70 -16.14 0.88 1.49
N SER A 71 -15.45 -0.21 1.25
CA SER A 71 -14.04 -0.23 0.93
C SER A 71 -13.69 -0.22 -0.56
N LEU A 72 -14.55 -0.81 -1.42
CA LEU A 72 -14.50 -0.60 -2.87
C LEU A 72 -14.84 0.85 -3.22
N GLN A 73 -15.81 1.41 -2.51
CA GLN A 73 -16.21 2.81 -2.65
C GLN A 73 -15.07 3.75 -2.24
N ILE A 74 -14.36 3.46 -1.15
CA ILE A 74 -13.18 4.24 -0.74
C ILE A 74 -12.12 4.25 -1.84
N LEU A 75 -11.87 3.13 -2.53
CA LEU A 75 -10.89 3.09 -3.62
C LEU A 75 -11.32 3.87 -4.85
N ALA A 76 -12.59 3.76 -5.26
CA ALA A 76 -13.12 4.50 -6.40
C ALA A 76 -13.12 6.00 -6.10
N TRP A 77 -13.73 6.40 -4.98
CA TRP A 77 -13.76 7.78 -4.51
C TRP A 77 -12.37 8.39 -4.41
N ARG A 78 -11.40 7.65 -3.85
CA ARG A 78 -10.03 8.12 -3.72
C ARG A 78 -9.37 8.40 -5.09
N ARG A 79 -9.58 7.54 -6.09
CA ARG A 79 -9.07 7.79 -7.45
C ARG A 79 -9.73 9.01 -8.07
N ASP A 80 -11.04 9.13 -7.92
CA ASP A 80 -11.81 10.26 -8.45
C ASP A 80 -11.42 11.59 -7.79
N ASN A 81 -10.89 11.55 -6.56
CA ASN A 81 -10.43 12.72 -5.80
C ASN A 81 -8.90 12.91 -5.80
N GLY A 82 -8.15 12.13 -6.60
CA GLY A 82 -6.70 12.31 -6.74
C GLY A 82 -5.87 12.00 -5.47
N LEU A 83 -6.40 11.21 -4.53
CA LEU A 83 -5.75 10.98 -3.24
C LEU A 83 -4.74 9.83 -3.33
N LEU A 84 -3.76 9.80 -2.42
CA LEU A 84 -2.86 8.65 -2.23
C LEU A 84 -3.38 7.69 -1.15
N LEU A 85 -3.17 6.38 -1.30
CA LEU A 85 -3.57 5.36 -0.32
C LEU A 85 -2.35 4.67 0.25
N HIS A 86 -2.02 5.05 1.48
CA HIS A 86 -1.03 4.37 2.30
C HIS A 86 -1.67 3.25 3.10
N ILE A 87 -1.18 2.03 2.94
CA ILE A 87 -1.73 0.84 3.58
C ILE A 87 -0.77 0.32 4.63
N HIS A 88 -1.26 0.33 5.88
CA HIS A 88 -0.61 -0.35 6.99
C HIS A 88 -1.02 -1.82 7.02
N ARG A 89 -0.04 -2.73 7.04
CA ARG A 89 -0.28 -4.18 7.10
C ARG A 89 -0.54 -4.70 8.51
N ALA A 90 -1.27 -3.97 9.35
CA ALA A 90 -1.55 -4.43 10.72
C ALA A 90 -2.17 -5.84 10.72
N MET A 91 -1.83 -6.64 11.73
CA MET A 91 -2.24 -8.06 11.86
C MET A 91 -1.68 -9.04 10.80
N HIS A 92 -0.85 -8.61 9.84
CA HIS A 92 -0.30 -9.52 8.83
C HIS A 92 0.47 -10.72 9.40
N ALA A 93 1.24 -10.49 10.47
CA ALA A 93 2.04 -11.50 11.15
C ALA A 93 1.22 -12.63 11.81
N VAL A 94 -0.10 -12.47 11.94
CA VAL A 94 -1.00 -13.55 12.38
C VAL A 94 -1.08 -14.66 11.32
N ILE A 95 -0.90 -14.31 10.05
CA ILE A 95 -1.13 -15.20 8.90
C ILE A 95 0.17 -15.52 8.15
N ASP A 96 1.14 -14.61 8.13
CA ASP A 96 2.33 -14.75 7.27
C ASP A 96 3.64 -15.07 7.98
N ARG A 97 3.63 -15.18 9.32
CA ARG A 97 4.84 -15.39 10.11
C ARG A 97 5.31 -16.85 10.17
N GLN A 98 4.38 -17.79 10.31
CA GLN A 98 4.73 -19.20 10.48
C GLN A 98 5.03 -19.86 9.13
N LYS A 99 6.21 -20.51 9.01
CA LYS A 99 6.63 -21.15 7.75
C LYS A 99 5.81 -22.40 7.40
N ASN A 100 5.23 -23.06 8.39
CA ASN A 100 4.50 -24.32 8.25
C ASN A 100 2.98 -24.16 8.07
N HIS A 101 2.42 -22.99 8.39
CA HIS A 101 0.98 -22.74 8.29
C HIS A 101 0.71 -21.26 8.06
N GLY A 102 -0.19 -20.98 7.11
CA GLY A 102 -0.64 -19.62 6.80
C GLY A 102 -0.39 -19.26 5.34
N MET A 103 -0.25 -17.97 5.08
CA MET A 103 -0.08 -17.44 3.72
C MET A 103 1.02 -16.39 3.73
N HIS A 104 2.07 -16.65 2.95
CA HIS A 104 3.23 -15.77 2.91
C HIS A 104 2.87 -14.35 2.41
N PHE A 105 3.52 -13.32 2.98
CA PHE A 105 3.26 -11.91 2.72
C PHE A 105 3.24 -11.54 1.22
N ARG A 106 4.10 -12.17 0.40
CA ARG A 106 4.12 -12.01 -1.06
C ARG A 106 2.74 -12.13 -1.72
N VAL A 107 1.86 -12.98 -1.20
CA VAL A 107 0.51 -13.17 -1.74
C VAL A 107 -0.36 -11.96 -1.38
N LEU A 108 -0.26 -11.46 -0.14
CA LEU A 108 -0.92 -10.24 0.31
C LEU A 108 -0.41 -9.01 -0.45
N ALA A 109 0.89 -8.92 -0.72
CA ALA A 109 1.50 -7.85 -1.50
C ALA A 109 0.92 -7.80 -2.94
N LYS A 110 0.82 -8.95 -3.60
CA LYS A 110 0.17 -9.05 -4.93
C LYS A 110 -1.30 -8.65 -4.87
N ALA A 111 -2.04 -9.17 -3.89
CA ALA A 111 -3.44 -8.84 -3.71
C ALA A 111 -3.64 -7.33 -3.47
N LEU A 112 -2.72 -6.69 -2.74
CA LEU A 112 -2.75 -5.26 -2.48
C LEU A 112 -2.47 -4.43 -3.74
N ARG A 113 -1.44 -4.79 -4.51
CA ARG A 113 -1.16 -4.14 -5.80
C ARG A 113 -2.34 -4.25 -6.76
N LEU A 114 -2.96 -5.43 -6.83
CA LEU A 114 -4.21 -5.63 -7.59
C LEU A 114 -5.35 -4.78 -7.03
N SER A 115 -5.49 -4.66 -5.71
CA SER A 115 -6.52 -3.81 -5.11
C SER A 115 -6.32 -2.31 -5.41
N GLY A 116 -5.07 -1.91 -5.65
CA GLY A 116 -4.68 -0.54 -6.00
C GLY A 116 -4.38 0.35 -4.80
N GLY A 117 -3.59 -0.18 -3.86
CA GLY A 117 -2.88 0.64 -2.88
C GLY A 117 -1.62 1.25 -3.49
N ASP A 118 -1.14 2.36 -2.92
CA ASP A 118 -0.01 3.10 -3.48
C ASP A 118 1.22 2.86 -2.65
N HIS A 119 1.07 2.85 -1.33
CA HIS A 119 2.16 2.53 -0.41
C HIS A 119 1.76 1.35 0.47
N ILE A 120 2.71 0.44 0.73
CA ILE A 120 2.52 -0.67 1.68
C ILE A 120 3.77 -0.88 2.50
N HIS A 121 3.60 -1.13 3.80
CA HIS A 121 4.71 -1.54 4.65
C HIS A 121 5.29 -2.88 4.18
N SER A 122 6.59 -2.91 3.86
CA SER A 122 7.31 -4.09 3.36
C SER A 122 8.21 -4.73 4.42
N GLY A 123 8.49 -4.04 5.52
CA GLY A 123 9.47 -4.46 6.52
C GLY A 123 10.81 -3.76 6.31
N THR A 124 11.74 -3.97 7.24
CA THR A 124 13.00 -3.21 7.30
C THR A 124 14.25 -4.06 7.12
N VAL A 125 14.16 -5.39 7.24
CA VAL A 125 15.27 -6.37 7.28
C VAL A 125 16.20 -6.17 8.49
N VAL A 126 16.65 -4.94 8.73
CA VAL A 126 17.60 -4.55 9.79
C VAL A 126 16.93 -3.99 11.05
N GLY A 127 15.61 -3.80 11.03
CA GLY A 127 14.88 -3.20 12.15
C GLY A 127 14.35 -4.20 13.17
N LYS A 128 13.39 -3.75 13.99
CA LYS A 128 12.85 -4.52 15.11
C LYS A 128 12.05 -5.77 14.70
N LEU A 129 11.40 -5.72 13.54
CA LEU A 129 10.46 -6.75 13.10
C LEU A 129 11.13 -7.73 12.14
N GLU A 130 10.71 -9.00 12.21
CA GLU A 130 11.22 -10.10 11.40
C GLU A 130 11.10 -9.81 9.89
N GLY A 131 12.17 -10.12 9.14
CA GLY A 131 12.22 -9.99 7.69
C GLY A 131 13.54 -10.49 7.13
N GLU A 132 13.51 -11.60 6.40
CA GLU A 132 14.69 -12.11 5.69
C GLU A 132 14.98 -11.25 4.46
N ARG A 133 16.25 -10.92 4.21
CA ARG A 133 16.67 -9.99 3.15
C ARG A 133 16.18 -10.44 1.76
N ASP A 134 16.52 -11.66 1.34
CA ASP A 134 16.27 -12.12 -0.03
C ASP A 134 14.77 -12.30 -0.31
N ILE A 135 14.02 -12.81 0.67
CA ILE A 135 12.56 -12.90 0.60
C ILE A 135 11.93 -11.50 0.53
N THR A 136 12.47 -10.53 1.29
CA THR A 136 11.99 -9.15 1.29
C THR A 136 12.21 -8.48 -0.06
N LEU A 137 13.39 -8.64 -0.64
CA LEU A 137 13.69 -8.15 -1.98
C LEU A 137 12.75 -8.78 -3.02
N GLY A 138 12.49 -10.08 -2.94
CA GLY A 138 11.56 -10.75 -3.85
C GLY A 138 10.17 -10.13 -3.87
N PHE A 139 9.55 -9.86 -2.71
CA PHE A 139 8.23 -9.22 -2.71
C PHE A 139 8.27 -7.70 -2.91
N VAL A 140 9.42 -7.04 -2.75
CA VAL A 140 9.63 -5.65 -3.16
C VAL A 140 9.62 -5.54 -4.69
N ASP A 141 10.30 -6.46 -5.38
CA ASP A 141 10.29 -6.54 -6.85
C ASP A 141 8.85 -6.76 -7.34
N LEU A 142 8.09 -7.66 -6.69
CA LEU A 142 6.67 -7.87 -6.99
C LEU A 142 5.77 -6.64 -6.80
N LEU A 143 6.16 -5.69 -5.93
CA LEU A 143 5.40 -4.47 -5.71
C LEU A 143 5.76 -3.39 -6.73
N ARG A 144 6.99 -3.34 -7.22
CA ARG A 144 7.50 -2.24 -8.05
C ARG A 144 7.53 -2.55 -9.53
N ASP A 145 8.07 -3.70 -9.90
CA ASP A 145 8.47 -3.97 -11.29
C ASP A 145 7.27 -4.45 -12.11
N ASP A 146 7.34 -4.27 -13.43
CA ASP A 146 6.28 -4.72 -14.34
C ASP A 146 6.38 -6.23 -14.63
N PHE A 147 7.60 -6.76 -14.68
CA PHE A 147 7.86 -8.16 -14.97
C PHE A 147 8.90 -8.72 -14.01
N ILE A 148 8.55 -9.82 -13.32
CA ILE A 148 9.39 -10.48 -12.32
C ILE A 148 9.54 -11.94 -12.70
N GLU A 149 10.76 -12.37 -12.98
CA GLU A 149 11.07 -13.76 -13.29
C GLU A 149 10.98 -14.68 -12.06
N LYS A 150 10.77 -15.97 -12.33
CA LYS A 150 10.79 -17.00 -11.29
C LYS A 150 12.19 -17.12 -10.68
N ASP A 151 12.30 -16.78 -9.41
CA ASP A 151 13.50 -16.97 -8.59
C ASP A 151 13.17 -17.58 -7.22
N ARG A 152 13.52 -18.86 -7.04
CA ARG A 152 13.25 -19.57 -5.79
C ARG A 152 14.13 -19.10 -4.63
N SER A 153 15.30 -18.52 -4.88
CA SER A 153 16.17 -17.99 -3.82
C SER A 153 15.53 -16.79 -3.11
N ARG A 154 14.77 -15.97 -3.86
CA ARG A 154 13.95 -14.87 -3.34
C ARG A 154 12.51 -15.25 -2.99
N GLY A 155 12.19 -16.55 -3.03
CA GLY A 155 10.85 -17.06 -2.76
C GLY A 155 9.81 -16.71 -3.82
N ILE A 156 10.22 -16.43 -5.07
CA ILE A 156 9.36 -16.23 -6.23
C ILE A 156 9.17 -17.56 -6.96
N TYR A 157 8.00 -18.17 -6.76
CA TYR A 157 7.70 -19.51 -7.30
C TYR A 157 7.24 -19.49 -8.76
N PHE A 158 6.70 -18.36 -9.21
CA PHE A 158 6.12 -18.17 -10.53
C PHE A 158 6.52 -16.81 -11.08
N THR A 159 6.84 -16.77 -12.38
CA THR A 159 6.99 -15.53 -13.12
C THR A 159 5.70 -14.72 -13.04
N GLN A 160 5.81 -13.42 -12.80
CA GLN A 160 4.69 -12.51 -12.66
C GLN A 160 4.86 -11.36 -13.66
N ASP A 161 3.88 -11.24 -14.55
CA ASP A 161 3.71 -10.09 -15.43
C ASP A 161 2.56 -9.23 -14.90
N TRP A 162 2.76 -7.92 -14.83
CA TRP A 162 1.79 -6.94 -14.35
C TRP A 162 1.14 -6.13 -15.47
N VAL A 163 1.60 -6.27 -16.72
CA VAL A 163 0.98 -5.69 -17.92
C VAL A 163 0.69 -4.19 -17.74
N SER A 164 1.74 -3.44 -17.34
CA SER A 164 1.70 -2.00 -17.07
C SER A 164 0.83 -1.57 -15.88
N LEU A 165 0.46 -2.49 -14.98
CA LEU A 165 -0.20 -2.12 -13.73
C LEU A 165 0.77 -1.29 -12.87
N PRO A 166 0.36 -0.09 -12.38
CA PRO A 166 1.23 0.76 -11.58
C PRO A 166 1.88 0.03 -10.40
N GLY A 167 3.13 0.39 -10.12
CA GLY A 167 3.87 -0.09 -8.97
C GLY A 167 3.32 0.47 -7.66
N VAL A 168 3.66 -0.20 -6.56
CA VAL A 168 3.38 0.19 -5.19
C VAL A 168 4.70 0.51 -4.51
N ILE A 169 4.79 1.64 -3.82
CA ILE A 169 5.98 2.03 -3.07
C ILE A 169 6.05 1.19 -1.78
N PRO A 170 7.09 0.35 -1.62
CA PRO A 170 7.32 -0.38 -0.38
C PRO A 170 7.86 0.58 0.69
N VAL A 171 7.29 0.49 1.89
CA VAL A 171 7.63 1.33 3.03
C VAL A 171 8.40 0.53 4.07
N ALA A 172 9.67 0.90 4.25
CA ALA A 172 10.52 0.39 5.32
C ALA A 172 10.20 1.14 6.62
N SER A 173 9.58 0.46 7.60
CA SER A 173 9.24 1.03 8.91
C SER A 173 9.29 -0.02 10.01
N GLY A 174 9.73 0.39 11.21
CA GLY A 174 9.79 -0.43 12.42
C GLY A 174 11.18 -0.48 13.06
N GLY A 175 11.39 0.31 14.12
CA GLY A 175 12.61 0.29 14.92
C GLY A 175 13.88 0.74 14.18
N ILE A 176 13.75 1.64 13.20
CA ILE A 176 14.87 2.19 12.43
C ILE A 176 15.38 3.50 13.02
N HIS A 177 16.66 3.80 12.78
CA HIS A 177 17.33 5.03 13.22
C HIS A 177 18.48 5.35 12.26
N VAL A 178 19.17 6.48 12.44
CA VAL A 178 20.16 7.01 11.48
C VAL A 178 21.23 6.01 11.03
N TRP A 179 21.73 5.16 11.93
CA TRP A 179 22.73 4.14 11.57
C TRP A 179 22.23 3.04 10.62
N HIS A 180 20.91 2.88 10.49
CA HIS A 180 20.32 1.94 9.53
C HIS A 180 20.21 2.54 8.11
N MET A 181 20.40 3.85 7.93
CA MET A 181 20.20 4.52 6.65
C MET A 181 21.06 3.97 5.50
N PRO A 182 22.36 3.67 5.69
CA PRO A 182 23.17 3.08 4.61
C PRO A 182 22.59 1.73 4.16
N ALA A 183 22.28 0.84 5.10
CA ALA A 183 21.71 -0.47 4.81
C ALA A 183 20.32 -0.37 4.16
N LEU A 184 19.45 0.52 4.64
CA LEU A 184 18.12 0.71 4.06
C LEU A 184 18.20 1.25 2.62
N THR A 185 19.11 2.17 2.36
CA THR A 185 19.32 2.74 1.01
C THR A 185 19.90 1.69 0.07
N GLU A 186 20.80 0.83 0.54
CA GLU A 186 21.33 -0.29 -0.23
C GLU A 186 20.25 -1.34 -0.55
N ILE A 187 19.42 -1.70 0.44
CA ILE A 187 18.40 -2.75 0.31
C ILE A 187 17.24 -2.28 -0.58
N PHE A 188 16.68 -1.10 -0.31
CA PHE A 188 15.46 -0.64 -0.97
C PHE A 188 15.72 0.28 -2.16
N GLY A 189 16.95 0.78 -2.35
CA GLY A 189 17.28 1.76 -3.36
C GLY A 189 16.57 3.11 -3.16
N MET A 190 16.84 4.03 -4.08
CA MET A 190 16.08 5.28 -4.23
C MET A 190 15.03 5.04 -5.32
N ILE A 191 13.75 5.25 -5.02
CA ILE A 191 12.72 5.27 -6.06
C ILE A 191 12.66 6.70 -6.61
N PRO A 192 12.96 6.93 -7.90
CA PRO A 192 12.72 8.24 -8.51
C PRO A 192 11.22 8.51 -8.57
N TYR A 193 10.78 9.65 -8.04
CA TYR A 193 9.46 10.18 -8.34
C TYR A 193 9.49 10.67 -9.80
N TYR A 194 8.99 9.86 -10.73
CA TYR A 194 8.64 10.37 -12.05
C TYR A 194 7.28 11.06 -11.93
N SER A 195 7.27 12.38 -11.76
CA SER A 195 6.06 13.16 -12.03
C SER A 195 5.85 13.16 -13.55
N SER A 196 4.83 12.48 -14.04
CA SER A 196 4.45 12.48 -15.46
C SER A 196 3.78 13.80 -15.88
N VAL A 197 4.36 14.94 -15.50
CA VAL A 197 3.84 16.28 -15.80
C VAL A 197 4.92 17.13 -16.49
N GLU A 198 5.61 16.55 -17.47
CA GLU A 198 6.24 17.29 -18.55
C GLU A 198 5.93 16.54 -19.85
N GLU A 199 5.44 17.28 -20.86
CA GLU A 199 5.03 16.87 -22.21
C GLU A 199 3.56 16.44 -22.42
N LEU A 200 2.67 17.45 -22.43
CA LEU A 200 1.65 17.67 -23.46
C LEU A 200 1.42 19.19 -23.65
#